data_AF-A0A260ZE32-F1
#
_entry.id   AF-A0A260ZE32-F1
#
_cell.length_a   1.000
_cell.length_b   1.000
_cell.length_c   1.000
_cell.angle_alpha   90.00
_cell.angle_beta   90.00
_cell.angle_gamma   90.00
#
_symmetry.space_group_name_H-M   'P 1'
#
loop_
_entity.id
_entity.type
_entity.pdbx_description
1 polymer ?
#
loop_
_entity_poly.entity_id
_entity_poly.type
_entity_poly.pdbx_seq_one_letter_code
_entity_poly.pdbx_strand_id
1 'polypeptide(L)'
;METYKIVEEKAELPDQFSLSRSLQSKQLDITVLIIVNDSESAEREYDIALNSVRCYCEAKKYRLEIAEDTDFRHFCQQENSMFRRHCIVAHLLRESDYVFLLEPGMAVVNNDIRLEEFIDEKYDMTMYDKFTSWEIDTNSYVVKNTVWSRDFLMKLAEFETKIPSSSNDNTALHILLQKTFYPQFTEEAGNCLKILENLEFSTGNQQIMYTFEACIRSVIGEIHEFDNLRIIKKGTAWTREIWLTDSKWSQNRDFMLNGLKNAHQTTFAHGVLSNILLGRQTWRSPFINPPNQGECDFSKWEYDRSLITSKAEIDEYLMEKYDEVEKMRWHSLAAVGNYMSKD
;
A
#
# COMPACT_ATOMS: atom_id res chain seq x y z
N MET A 1 -13.11 40.41 -31.33
CA MET A 1 -12.20 39.25 -31.23
C MET A 1 -11.80 39.18 -29.77
N GLU A 2 -12.69 38.59 -28.96
CA GLU A 2 -12.51 38.48 -27.51
C GLU A 2 -11.64 37.27 -27.21
N THR A 3 -10.54 37.53 -26.52
CA THR A 3 -9.56 36.54 -26.11
C THR A 3 -10.14 35.76 -24.94
N TYR A 4 -10.52 34.51 -25.18
CA TYR A 4 -10.85 33.55 -24.12
C TYR A 4 -9.60 33.31 -23.28
N LYS A 5 -9.58 33.86 -22.05
CA LYS A 5 -8.65 33.41 -21.02
C LYS A 5 -9.14 32.04 -20.54
N ILE A 6 -8.42 30.99 -20.94
CA ILE A 6 -8.51 29.70 -20.28
C ILE A 6 -7.89 29.92 -18.90
N VAL A 7 -8.74 29.91 -17.87
CA VAL A 7 -8.30 29.78 -16.49
C VAL A 7 -7.97 28.31 -16.33
N GLU A 8 -6.69 27.96 -16.26
CA GLU A 8 -6.26 26.66 -15.74
C GLU A 8 -6.65 26.62 -14.27
N GLU A 9 -7.81 26.03 -13.99
CA GLU A 9 -8.19 25.61 -12.66
C GLU A 9 -7.22 24.47 -12.29
N LYS A 10 -6.22 24.75 -11.43
CA LYS A 10 -5.34 23.72 -10.89
C LYS A 10 -6.23 22.69 -10.21
N ALA A 11 -6.26 21.47 -10.74
CA ALA A 11 -6.95 20.36 -10.10
C ALA A 11 -6.29 20.12 -8.75
N GLU A 12 -6.94 20.54 -7.66
CA GLU A 12 -6.53 20.14 -6.32
C GLU A 12 -6.87 18.65 -6.14
N LEU A 13 -5.95 17.87 -5.56
CA LEU A 13 -6.28 16.53 -5.08
C LEU A 13 -7.40 16.72 -4.05
N PRO A 14 -8.57 16.08 -4.22
CA PRO A 14 -9.72 16.35 -3.37
C PRO A 14 -9.33 16.06 -1.91
N ASP A 15 -9.46 17.07 -1.04
CA ASP A 15 -9.38 16.90 0.41
C ASP A 15 -10.58 16.03 0.85
N GLN A 16 -10.42 14.71 0.81
CA GLN A 16 -11.36 13.76 1.37
C GLN A 16 -11.03 13.47 2.85
N PHE A 17 -10.92 14.52 3.66
CA PHE A 17 -11.04 14.42 5.11
C PHE A 17 -12.35 15.04 5.56
N SER A 18 -13.48 14.50 5.09
CA SER A 18 -14.73 14.58 5.85
C SER A 18 -15.14 13.18 6.32
N LEU A 19 -14.27 12.54 7.10
CA LEU A 19 -14.66 11.41 7.90
C LEU A 19 -15.73 11.90 8.88
N SER A 20 -16.96 11.41 8.73
CA SER A 20 -18.02 11.70 9.67
C SER A 20 -17.58 11.22 11.05
N ARG A 21 -17.31 12.15 11.95
CA ARG A 21 -17.03 11.85 13.37
C ARG A 21 -18.24 11.13 13.94
N SER A 22 -18.16 9.81 14.02
CA SER A 22 -19.00 9.01 14.91
C SER A 22 -18.59 9.39 16.34
N LEU A 23 -19.37 10.29 16.95
CA LEU A 23 -19.23 10.72 18.34
C LEU A 23 -19.76 9.63 19.29
N GLN A 24 -19.11 8.47 19.32
CA GLN A 24 -19.20 7.51 20.42
C GLN A 24 -17.84 6.82 20.56
N SER A 25 -16.93 7.41 21.35
CA SER A 25 -15.56 6.91 21.52
C SER A 25 -15.54 5.66 22.41
N LYS A 26 -15.97 4.52 21.87
CA LYS A 26 -15.39 3.25 22.30
C LYS A 26 -13.93 3.31 21.86
N GLN A 27 -13.00 3.20 22.81
CA GLN A 27 -11.60 3.01 22.47
C GLN A 27 -11.51 1.68 21.70
N LEU A 28 -11.16 1.73 20.42
CA LEU A 28 -11.01 0.54 19.59
C LEU A 28 -9.76 -0.24 20.04
N ASP A 29 -9.88 -1.55 20.17
CA ASP A 29 -8.71 -2.42 20.36
C ASP A 29 -8.04 -2.67 19.01
N ILE A 30 -6.97 -1.93 18.74
CA ILE A 30 -6.22 -1.98 17.48
C ILE A 30 -4.86 -2.64 17.74
N THR A 31 -4.59 -3.72 17.01
CA THR A 31 -3.26 -4.32 16.91
C THR A 31 -2.59 -3.87 15.62
N VAL A 32 -1.43 -3.22 15.75
CA VAL A 32 -0.51 -2.99 14.63
C VAL A 32 0.31 -4.25 14.44
N LEU A 33 0.20 -4.86 13.27
CA LEU A 33 0.88 -6.10 12.94
C LEU A 33 1.91 -5.86 11.84
N ILE A 34 3.14 -6.30 12.07
CA ILE A 34 4.21 -6.36 11.07
C ILE A 34 4.64 -7.81 10.97
N ILE A 35 4.62 -8.37 9.76
CA ILE A 35 5.07 -9.75 9.52
C ILE A 35 6.43 -9.71 8.85
N VAL A 36 7.40 -10.43 9.44
CA VAL A 36 8.78 -10.51 8.96
C VAL A 36 9.17 -11.95 8.67
N ASN A 37 10.09 -12.18 7.74
CA ASN A 37 10.59 -13.54 7.46
C ASN A 37 11.55 -14.04 8.55
N ASP A 38 12.35 -13.13 9.10
CA ASP A 38 13.40 -13.38 10.09
C ASP A 38 13.57 -12.09 10.89
N SER A 39 13.39 -12.13 12.21
CA SER A 39 13.43 -10.92 13.04
C SER A 39 14.80 -10.26 13.02
N GLU A 40 15.89 -11.03 13.07
CA GLU A 40 17.24 -10.48 13.14
C GLU A 40 17.59 -9.71 11.85
N SER A 41 17.21 -10.23 10.69
CA SER A 41 17.37 -9.54 9.41
C SER A 41 16.45 -8.34 9.31
N ALA A 42 15.21 -8.41 9.81
CA ALA A 42 14.31 -7.27 9.81
C ALA A 42 14.86 -6.10 10.64
N GLU A 43 15.42 -6.36 11.82
CA GLU A 43 16.08 -5.31 12.62
C GLU A 43 17.25 -4.69 11.86
N ARG A 44 18.08 -5.49 11.18
CA ARG A 44 19.19 -4.94 10.39
C ARG A 44 18.74 -4.12 9.18
N GLU A 45 17.67 -4.55 8.52
CA GLU A 45 17.23 -3.97 7.25
C GLU A 45 16.29 -2.77 7.42
N TYR A 46 15.59 -2.68 8.56
CA TYR A 46 14.48 -1.74 8.77
C TYR A 46 14.44 -1.12 10.18
N ASP A 47 15.52 -1.14 10.96
CA ASP A 47 15.55 -0.56 12.32
C ASP A 47 14.93 0.84 12.42
N ILE A 48 15.24 1.75 11.49
CA ILE A 48 14.70 3.12 11.48
C ILE A 48 13.17 3.10 11.41
N ALA A 49 12.61 2.32 10.49
CA ALA A 49 11.17 2.20 10.30
C ALA A 49 10.51 1.49 11.47
N LEU A 50 11.04 0.33 11.88
CA LEU A 50 10.53 -0.46 13.01
C LEU A 50 10.53 0.35 14.32
N ASN A 51 11.60 1.08 14.62
CA ASN A 51 11.69 1.90 15.83
C ASN A 51 10.72 3.08 15.80
N SER A 52 10.47 3.69 14.63
CA SER A 52 9.45 4.74 14.51
C SER A 52 8.05 4.20 14.84
N VAL A 53 7.72 2.99 14.38
CA VAL A 53 6.43 2.34 14.64
C VAL A 53 6.32 1.89 16.10
N ARG A 54 7.39 1.35 16.69
CA ARG A 54 7.46 1.01 18.12
C ARG A 54 7.11 2.21 19.00
N CYS A 55 7.77 3.33 18.76
CA CYS A 55 7.52 4.55 19.52
C CYS A 55 6.12 5.11 19.30
N TYR A 56 5.60 5.02 18.09
CA TYR A 56 4.21 5.37 17.79
C TYR A 56 3.20 4.50 18.54
N CYS A 57 3.36 3.18 18.51
CA CYS A 57 2.46 2.28 19.19
C CYS A 57 2.52 2.46 20.72
N GLU A 58 3.72 2.61 21.29
CA GLU A 58 3.90 2.85 22.73
C GLU A 58 3.18 4.14 23.18
N ALA A 59 3.44 5.26 22.50
CA ALA A 59 2.88 6.54 22.88
C ALA A 59 1.36 6.64 22.67
N LYS A 60 0.84 6.02 21.60
CA LYS A 60 -0.60 6.00 21.31
C LYS A 60 -1.35 4.86 22.00
N LYS A 61 -0.62 3.95 22.66
CA LYS A 61 -1.13 2.76 23.36
C LYS A 61 -1.82 1.77 22.42
N TYR A 62 -1.29 1.60 21.21
CA TYR A 62 -1.68 0.49 20.34
C TYR A 62 -0.87 -0.76 20.70
N ARG A 63 -1.47 -1.94 20.56
CA ARG A 63 -0.72 -3.20 20.64
C ARG A 63 0.15 -3.30 19.40
N LEU A 64 1.44 -3.57 19.57
CA LEU A 64 2.35 -3.85 18.45
C LEU A 64 2.75 -5.32 18.51
N GLU A 65 2.58 -6.00 17.38
CA GLU A 65 3.02 -7.36 17.17
C GLU A 65 3.93 -7.41 15.94
N ILE A 66 5.17 -7.84 16.15
CA ILE A 66 6.12 -8.13 15.08
C ILE A 66 6.24 -9.65 15.05
N ALA A 67 5.60 -10.27 14.06
CA ALA A 67 5.42 -11.71 13.97
C ALA A 67 6.39 -12.31 12.93
N GLU A 68 7.06 -13.41 13.29
CA GLU A 68 7.84 -14.18 12.32
C GLU A 68 6.94 -15.10 11.52
N ASP A 69 7.03 -14.99 10.21
CA ASP A 69 6.29 -15.79 9.24
C ASP A 69 6.43 -17.31 9.46
N THR A 70 7.62 -17.75 9.88
CA THR A 70 7.98 -19.14 10.15
C THR A 70 7.18 -19.75 11.30
N ASP A 71 6.80 -18.97 12.31
CA ASP A 71 6.08 -19.43 13.50
C ASP A 71 4.68 -19.96 13.15
N PHE A 72 4.10 -19.48 12.05
CA PHE A 72 2.74 -19.80 11.64
C PHE A 72 2.65 -20.95 10.63
N ARG A 73 3.77 -21.52 10.16
CA ARG A 73 3.77 -22.55 9.10
C ARG A 73 3.01 -23.83 9.45
N HIS A 74 2.86 -24.13 10.74
CA HIS A 74 2.09 -25.28 11.20
C HIS A 74 0.57 -25.10 10.97
N PHE A 75 0.10 -23.86 10.83
CA PHE A 75 -1.30 -23.51 10.62
C PHE A 75 -1.55 -22.93 9.21
N CYS A 76 -0.69 -22.03 8.75
CA CYS A 76 -0.75 -21.39 7.44
C CYS A 76 0.20 -22.10 6.47
N GLN A 77 -0.36 -23.00 5.65
CA GLN A 77 0.39 -23.93 4.80
C GLN A 77 0.73 -23.39 3.40
N GLN A 78 0.45 -22.11 3.14
CA GLN A 78 0.88 -21.47 1.89
C GLN A 78 2.41 -21.53 1.79
N GLU A 79 2.98 -21.79 0.62
CA GLU A 79 4.45 -21.89 0.44
C GLU A 79 5.07 -20.51 0.28
N ASN A 80 4.40 -19.64 -0.47
CA ASN A 80 4.78 -18.26 -0.72
C ASN A 80 4.35 -17.34 0.45
N SER A 81 5.30 -16.62 1.03
CA SER A 81 5.06 -15.70 2.16
C SER A 81 4.11 -14.54 1.81
N MET A 82 4.01 -14.17 0.52
CA MET A 82 3.04 -13.18 0.06
C MET A 82 1.60 -13.64 0.27
N PHE A 83 1.32 -14.94 0.12
CA PHE A 83 0.00 -15.49 0.37
C PHE A 83 -0.20 -15.86 1.84
N ARG A 84 0.84 -16.44 2.46
CA ARG A 84 0.81 -16.90 3.87
C ARG A 84 0.44 -15.78 4.84
N ARG A 85 0.94 -14.56 4.61
CA ARG A 85 0.62 -13.38 5.44
C ARG A 85 -0.88 -13.19 5.66
N HIS A 86 -1.73 -13.44 4.65
CA HIS A 86 -3.17 -13.20 4.77
C HIS A 86 -3.81 -14.23 5.71
N CYS A 87 -3.31 -15.47 5.72
CA CYS A 87 -3.69 -16.46 6.71
C CYS A 87 -3.23 -16.07 8.13
N ILE A 88 -2.00 -15.56 8.28
CA ILE A 88 -1.48 -15.08 9.57
C ILE A 88 -2.35 -13.94 10.11
N VAL A 89 -2.65 -12.95 9.27
CA VAL A 89 -3.54 -11.82 9.64
C VAL A 89 -4.92 -12.35 10.04
N ALA A 90 -5.51 -13.27 9.29
CA ALA A 90 -6.81 -13.86 9.63
C ALA A 90 -6.78 -14.64 10.97
N HIS A 91 -5.63 -15.22 11.32
CA HIS A 91 -5.43 -15.91 12.59
C HIS A 91 -5.40 -14.93 13.76
N LEU A 92 -4.50 -13.95 13.70
CA LEU A 92 -4.25 -12.95 14.76
C LEU A 92 -5.40 -11.95 14.93
N LEU A 93 -6.16 -11.68 13.85
CA LEU A 93 -7.33 -10.80 13.89
C LEU A 93 -8.36 -11.19 14.95
N ARG A 94 -8.40 -12.45 15.39
CA ARG A 94 -9.32 -12.91 16.45
C ARG A 94 -9.10 -12.25 17.81
N GLU A 95 -7.94 -11.65 18.03
CA GLU A 95 -7.50 -11.14 19.35
C GLU A 95 -7.71 -9.63 19.55
N SER A 96 -8.31 -8.94 18.59
CA SER A 96 -8.52 -7.49 18.60
C SER A 96 -9.79 -7.09 17.84
N ASP A 97 -10.27 -5.86 18.01
CA ASP A 97 -11.37 -5.32 17.21
C ASP A 97 -10.90 -5.09 15.76
N TYR A 98 -9.65 -4.61 15.59
CA TYR A 98 -9.01 -4.36 14.30
C TYR A 98 -7.55 -4.81 14.29
N VAL A 99 -7.07 -5.25 13.12
CA VAL A 99 -5.65 -5.38 12.81
C VAL A 99 -5.28 -4.36 11.73
N PHE A 100 -4.21 -3.61 11.99
CA PHE A 100 -3.59 -2.69 11.05
C PHE A 100 -2.28 -3.34 10.57
N LEU A 101 -2.31 -3.97 9.39
CA LEU A 101 -1.12 -4.56 8.80
C LEU A 101 -0.24 -3.45 8.23
N LEU A 102 1.02 -3.41 8.64
CA LEU A 102 2.06 -2.55 8.08
C LEU A 102 3.20 -3.42 7.56
N GLU A 103 3.86 -2.98 6.48
CA GLU A 103 5.11 -3.60 6.06
C GLU A 103 6.30 -3.06 6.87
N PRO A 104 7.41 -3.82 7.01
CA PRO A 104 8.56 -3.41 7.82
C PRO A 104 9.19 -2.08 7.41
N GLY A 105 9.10 -1.71 6.13
CA GLY A 105 9.69 -0.49 5.57
C GLY A 105 8.86 0.79 5.74
N MET A 106 7.75 0.76 6.47
CA MET A 106 6.92 1.94 6.76
C MET A 106 7.35 2.64 8.05
N ALA A 107 7.70 3.92 7.94
CA ALA A 107 8.10 4.74 9.07
C ALA A 107 7.07 5.84 9.37
N VAL A 108 6.77 6.04 10.65
CA VAL A 108 5.93 7.16 11.11
C VAL A 108 6.76 8.45 11.05
N VAL A 109 6.33 9.44 10.28
CA VAL A 109 6.96 10.77 10.24
C VAL A 109 6.11 11.84 10.92
N ASN A 110 4.80 11.62 11.04
CA ASN A 110 3.89 12.49 11.76
C ASN A 110 3.14 11.71 12.84
N ASN A 111 3.45 11.97 14.10
CA ASN A 111 2.84 11.28 15.24
C ASN A 111 1.52 11.93 15.71
N ASP A 112 1.06 13.02 15.10
CA ASP A 112 -0.21 13.66 15.46
C ASP A 112 -1.41 12.85 14.96
N ILE A 113 -1.27 12.20 13.80
CA ILE A 113 -2.30 11.40 13.13
C ILE A 113 -2.53 10.08 13.87
N ARG A 114 -3.81 9.69 14.00
CA ARG A 114 -4.25 8.46 14.67
C ARG A 114 -4.71 7.39 13.67
N LEU A 115 -4.47 6.12 13.97
CA LEU A 115 -4.91 5.00 13.12
C LEU A 115 -6.44 4.96 12.95
N GLU A 116 -7.19 5.37 13.98
CA GLU A 116 -8.64 5.46 13.95
C GLU A 116 -9.16 6.35 12.82
N GLU A 117 -8.36 7.32 12.33
CA GLU A 117 -8.75 8.18 11.20
C GLU A 117 -8.88 7.38 9.89
N PHE A 118 -8.22 6.23 9.76
CA PHE A 118 -8.33 5.38 8.57
C PHE A 118 -9.36 4.26 8.73
N ILE A 119 -10.06 4.20 9.87
CA ILE A 119 -11.12 3.22 10.14
C ILE A 119 -12.49 3.85 9.87
N ASP A 120 -13.31 3.13 9.12
CA ASP A 120 -14.71 3.46 8.91
C ASP A 120 -15.54 2.22 9.20
N GLU A 121 -16.41 2.31 10.21
CA GLU A 121 -17.16 1.17 10.73
C GLU A 121 -18.13 0.56 9.72
N LYS A 122 -18.47 1.28 8.64
CA LYS A 122 -19.27 0.78 7.51
C LYS A 122 -18.59 -0.37 6.79
N TYR A 123 -17.25 -0.40 6.78
CA TYR A 123 -16.48 -1.40 6.06
C TYR A 123 -15.76 -2.33 7.04
N ASP A 124 -15.66 -3.59 6.64
CA ASP A 124 -14.89 -4.61 7.34
C ASP A 124 -13.40 -4.55 6.97
N MET A 125 -13.06 -4.02 5.78
CA MET A 125 -11.68 -3.92 5.31
C MET A 125 -11.45 -2.60 4.56
N THR A 126 -10.32 -1.96 4.82
CA THR A 126 -9.84 -0.79 4.08
C THR A 126 -8.46 -1.06 3.53
N MET A 127 -8.34 -1.02 2.21
CA MET A 127 -7.09 -1.13 1.45
C MET A 127 -6.81 0.19 0.72
N TYR A 128 -5.75 0.26 -0.08
CA TYR A 128 -5.48 1.43 -0.90
C TYR A 128 -4.83 1.07 -2.24
N ASP A 129 -5.04 1.92 -3.25
CA ASP A 129 -4.36 1.80 -4.54
C ASP A 129 -2.88 2.18 -4.38
N LYS A 130 -1.97 1.35 -4.89
CA LYS A 130 -0.55 1.71 -5.00
C LYS A 130 -0.38 2.97 -5.84
N PHE A 131 0.65 3.76 -5.54
CA PHE A 131 0.88 4.98 -6.29
C PHE A 131 1.38 4.69 -7.71
N THR A 132 2.29 3.71 -7.84
CA THR A 132 3.11 3.50 -9.04
C THR A 132 2.50 2.56 -10.08
N SER A 133 1.35 1.96 -9.80
CA SER A 133 0.66 1.00 -10.67
C SER A 133 -0.86 1.10 -10.49
N TRP A 134 -1.61 0.16 -11.06
CA TRP A 134 -3.06 0.02 -10.84
C TRP A 134 -3.40 -1.10 -9.87
N GLU A 135 -2.39 -1.58 -9.14
CA GLU A 135 -2.55 -2.56 -8.08
C GLU A 135 -3.19 -1.94 -6.83
N ILE A 136 -3.95 -2.75 -6.11
CA ILE A 136 -4.31 -2.48 -4.71
C ILE A 136 -3.23 -3.11 -3.85
N ASP A 137 -2.74 -2.39 -2.84
CA ASP A 137 -1.64 -2.84 -2.01
C ASP A 137 -2.07 -3.95 -1.02
N THR A 138 -1.45 -5.12 -1.12
CA THR A 138 -1.62 -6.25 -0.18
C THR A 138 -0.62 -6.27 0.96
N ASN A 139 0.40 -5.40 0.95
CA ASN A 139 1.42 -5.33 2.00
C ASN A 139 0.93 -4.57 3.24
N SER A 140 -0.13 -3.74 3.10
CA SER A 140 -0.67 -2.96 4.20
C SER A 140 -2.17 -2.70 4.02
N TYR A 141 -2.94 -2.94 5.06
CA TYR A 141 -4.38 -2.68 5.11
C TYR A 141 -4.87 -2.70 6.56
N VAL A 142 -6.06 -2.12 6.80
CA VAL A 142 -6.76 -2.27 8.08
C VAL A 142 -7.98 -3.16 7.91
N VAL A 143 -8.15 -4.08 8.84
CA VAL A 143 -9.21 -5.10 8.78
C VAL A 143 -9.88 -5.26 10.14
N LYS A 144 -11.21 -5.27 10.13
CA LYS A 144 -12.10 -5.45 11.27
C LYS A 144 -12.31 -6.93 11.55
N ASN A 145 -12.41 -7.30 12.82
CA ASN A 145 -12.61 -8.68 13.24
C ASN A 145 -14.05 -9.19 12.99
N THR A 146 -14.37 -9.50 11.74
CA THR A 146 -15.66 -10.11 11.34
C THR A 146 -15.45 -11.50 10.73
N VAL A 147 -16.53 -12.29 10.64
CA VAL A 147 -16.51 -13.56 9.91
C VAL A 147 -16.13 -13.31 8.45
N TRP A 148 -16.72 -12.28 7.84
CA TRP A 148 -16.45 -11.91 6.45
C TRP A 148 -14.96 -11.60 6.22
N SER A 149 -14.34 -10.79 7.08
CA SER A 149 -12.92 -10.43 6.96
C SER A 149 -12.00 -11.65 7.00
N ARG A 150 -12.21 -12.54 7.98
CA ARG A 150 -11.39 -13.75 8.12
C ARG A 150 -11.58 -14.67 6.93
N ASP A 151 -12.81 -14.86 6.46
CA ASP A 151 -13.09 -15.68 5.28
C ASP A 151 -12.50 -15.08 4.00
N PHE A 152 -12.53 -13.75 3.84
CA PHE A 152 -11.95 -13.06 2.70
C PHE A 152 -10.42 -13.23 2.66
N LEU A 153 -9.74 -13.01 3.80
CA LEU A 153 -8.29 -13.18 3.92
C LEU A 153 -7.85 -14.63 3.71
N MET A 154 -8.62 -15.62 4.22
CA MET A 154 -8.34 -17.03 3.97
C MET A 154 -8.50 -17.38 2.49
N LYS A 155 -9.55 -16.88 1.81
CA LYS A 155 -9.72 -17.07 0.36
C LYS A 155 -8.57 -16.46 -0.45
N LEU A 156 -8.05 -15.30 -0.01
CA LEU A 156 -6.89 -14.67 -0.63
C LEU A 156 -5.62 -15.52 -0.42
N ALA A 157 -5.38 -16.03 0.79
CA ALA A 157 -4.26 -16.92 1.07
C ALA A 157 -4.31 -18.21 0.24
N GLU A 158 -5.49 -18.82 0.11
CA GLU A 158 -5.73 -20.03 -0.69
C GLU A 158 -5.66 -19.81 -2.22
N PHE A 159 -5.55 -18.56 -2.66
CA PHE A 159 -5.49 -18.23 -4.08
C PHE A 159 -4.14 -18.59 -4.71
N GLU A 160 -3.11 -18.84 -3.90
CA GLU A 160 -1.77 -19.26 -4.33
C GLU A 160 -1.80 -20.41 -5.36
N THR A 161 -2.67 -21.40 -5.13
CA THR A 161 -2.77 -22.60 -5.98
C THR A 161 -3.72 -22.43 -7.18
N LYS A 162 -4.32 -21.25 -7.34
CA LYS A 162 -5.36 -20.95 -8.35
C LYS A 162 -4.88 -20.00 -9.45
N ILE A 163 -3.61 -19.59 -9.41
CA ILE A 163 -2.99 -18.68 -10.38
C ILE A 163 -1.60 -19.20 -10.79
N PRO A 164 -1.02 -18.70 -11.90
CA PRO A 164 0.35 -19.06 -12.27
C PRO A 164 1.35 -18.80 -11.14
N SER A 165 2.32 -19.71 -10.96
CA SER A 165 3.30 -19.62 -9.87
C SER A 165 4.21 -18.39 -9.93
N SER A 166 4.30 -17.73 -11.09
CA SER A 166 5.02 -16.47 -11.29
C SER A 166 4.22 -15.22 -10.89
N SER A 167 2.95 -15.36 -10.50
CA SER A 167 2.09 -14.28 -10.02
C SER A 167 2.24 -14.02 -8.51
N ASN A 168 1.61 -12.95 -8.03
CA ASN A 168 1.67 -12.49 -6.63
C ASN A 168 0.26 -12.36 -6.00
N ASP A 169 0.23 -12.03 -4.72
CA ASP A 169 -0.99 -11.77 -3.94
C ASP A 169 -1.79 -10.56 -4.43
N ASN A 170 -1.14 -9.49 -4.92
CA ASN A 170 -1.83 -8.36 -5.55
C ASN A 170 -2.67 -8.81 -6.77
N THR A 171 -2.11 -9.67 -7.62
CA THR A 171 -2.80 -10.28 -8.77
C THR A 171 -4.00 -11.09 -8.31
N ALA A 172 -3.81 -11.95 -7.31
CA ALA A 172 -4.88 -12.74 -6.72
C ALA A 172 -6.01 -11.87 -6.15
N LEU A 173 -5.67 -10.77 -5.47
CA LEU A 173 -6.62 -9.85 -4.88
C LEU A 173 -7.54 -9.26 -5.95
N HIS A 174 -7.02 -8.80 -7.09
CA HIS A 174 -7.87 -8.27 -8.16
C HIS A 174 -8.87 -9.30 -8.69
N ILE A 175 -8.43 -10.54 -8.88
CA ILE A 175 -9.31 -11.62 -9.33
C ILE A 175 -10.35 -11.93 -8.26
N LEU A 176 -9.95 -11.97 -6.98
CA LEU A 176 -10.85 -12.23 -5.86
C LEU A 176 -11.90 -11.12 -5.71
N LEU A 177 -11.53 -9.85 -5.86
CA LEU A 177 -12.45 -8.72 -5.83
C LEU A 177 -13.46 -8.79 -6.97
N GLN A 178 -13.00 -9.07 -8.20
CA GLN A 178 -13.90 -9.27 -9.34
C GLN A 178 -14.90 -10.39 -9.06
N LYS A 179 -14.44 -11.56 -8.58
CA LYS A 179 -15.31 -12.70 -8.27
C LYS A 179 -16.29 -12.41 -7.13
N THR A 180 -15.90 -11.57 -6.17
CA THR A 180 -16.70 -11.28 -4.97
C THR A 180 -17.78 -10.23 -5.26
N PHE A 181 -17.43 -9.16 -5.97
CA PHE A 181 -18.31 -8.00 -6.13
C PHE A 181 -18.91 -7.86 -7.54
N TYR A 182 -18.30 -8.49 -8.55
CA TYR A 182 -18.73 -8.41 -9.95
C TYR A 182 -18.81 -9.77 -10.65
N PRO A 183 -19.48 -10.79 -10.07
CA PRO A 183 -19.60 -12.11 -10.69
C PRO A 183 -20.28 -12.07 -12.06
N GLN A 184 -21.09 -11.05 -12.36
CA GLN A 184 -21.71 -10.85 -13.66
C GLN A 184 -20.71 -10.56 -14.79
N PHE A 185 -19.51 -10.07 -14.48
CA PHE A 185 -18.47 -9.76 -15.47
C PHE A 185 -17.40 -10.86 -15.57
N THR A 186 -17.79 -12.11 -15.32
CA THR A 186 -16.86 -13.25 -15.35
C THR A 186 -16.29 -13.51 -16.74
N GLU A 187 -17.05 -13.24 -17.80
CA GLU A 187 -16.58 -13.43 -19.19
C GLU A 187 -15.51 -12.39 -19.56
N GLU A 188 -15.75 -11.13 -19.23
CA GLU A 188 -14.82 -10.02 -19.42
C GLU A 188 -13.55 -10.22 -18.59
N ALA A 189 -13.69 -10.62 -17.34
CA ALA A 189 -12.56 -11.01 -16.49
C ALA A 189 -11.78 -12.18 -17.08
N GLY A 190 -12.48 -13.15 -17.70
CA GLY A 190 -11.87 -14.28 -18.41
C GLY A 190 -10.95 -13.85 -19.54
N ASN A 191 -11.26 -12.75 -20.25
CA ASN A 191 -10.36 -12.19 -21.26
C ASN A 191 -9.09 -11.61 -20.65
N CYS A 192 -9.17 -10.98 -19.47
CA CYS A 192 -7.98 -10.53 -18.75
C CYS A 192 -7.14 -11.71 -18.26
N LEU A 193 -7.75 -12.80 -17.79
CA LEU A 193 -7.02 -13.98 -17.30
C LEU A 193 -6.18 -14.66 -18.40
N LYS A 194 -6.62 -14.64 -19.67
CA LYS A 194 -5.81 -15.13 -20.81
C LYS A 194 -4.46 -14.40 -20.94
N ILE A 195 -4.37 -13.17 -20.47
CA ILE A 195 -3.12 -12.39 -20.47
C ILE A 195 -2.11 -13.06 -19.51
N LEU A 196 -2.57 -13.58 -18.36
CA LEU A 196 -1.74 -14.27 -17.39
C LEU A 196 -1.24 -15.64 -17.88
N GLU A 197 -1.95 -16.31 -18.78
CA GLU A 197 -1.48 -17.59 -19.38
C GLU A 197 -0.14 -17.40 -20.11
N ASN A 198 0.14 -16.17 -20.60
CA ASN A 198 1.40 -15.84 -21.24
C ASN A 198 2.58 -15.68 -20.25
N LEU A 199 2.30 -15.58 -18.94
CA LEU A 199 3.34 -15.54 -17.90
C LEU A 199 4.03 -16.89 -17.71
N GLU A 200 3.36 -18.01 -18.02
CA GLU A 200 3.95 -19.35 -17.88
C GLU A 200 5.16 -19.56 -18.81
N PHE A 201 5.25 -18.75 -19.88
CA PHE A 201 6.29 -18.85 -20.91
C PHE A 201 7.31 -17.71 -20.87
N SER A 202 7.18 -16.76 -19.93
CA SER A 202 8.03 -15.58 -19.86
C SER A 202 8.42 -15.28 -18.41
N THR A 203 9.69 -15.45 -18.08
CA THR A 203 10.22 -14.98 -16.80
C THR A 203 10.30 -13.44 -16.83
N GLY A 204 9.55 -12.78 -15.96
CA GLY A 204 9.78 -11.37 -15.62
C GLY A 204 9.21 -10.34 -16.60
N ASN A 205 8.11 -10.63 -17.30
CA ASN A 205 7.52 -9.61 -18.16
C ASN A 205 6.60 -8.66 -17.38
N GLN A 206 7.20 -7.60 -16.81
CA GLN A 206 6.49 -6.50 -16.15
C GLN A 206 5.36 -5.92 -17.02
N GLN A 207 5.52 -5.92 -18.35
CA GLN A 207 4.47 -5.47 -19.26
C GLN A 207 3.23 -6.37 -19.23
N ILE A 208 3.38 -7.69 -19.07
CA ILE A 208 2.24 -8.62 -18.96
C ILE A 208 1.46 -8.34 -17.68
N MET A 209 2.16 -8.15 -16.55
CA MET A 209 1.52 -7.82 -15.27
C MET A 209 0.73 -6.51 -15.37
N TYR A 210 1.36 -5.45 -15.89
CA TYR A 210 0.71 -4.16 -16.11
C TYR A 210 -0.47 -4.24 -17.08
N THR A 211 -0.37 -5.04 -18.14
CA THR A 211 -1.47 -5.24 -19.09
C THR A 211 -2.63 -5.98 -18.43
N PHE A 212 -2.35 -7.03 -17.64
CA PHE A 212 -3.35 -7.73 -16.84
C PHE A 212 -4.02 -6.79 -15.83
N GLU A 213 -3.24 -6.07 -15.03
CA GLU A 213 -3.72 -5.13 -14.00
C GLU A 213 -4.65 -4.09 -14.60
N ALA A 214 -4.22 -3.45 -15.70
CA ALA A 214 -5.03 -2.47 -16.40
C ALA A 214 -6.33 -3.08 -16.94
N CYS A 215 -6.27 -4.30 -17.49
CA CYS A 215 -7.44 -5.03 -17.97
C CYS A 215 -8.43 -5.32 -16.84
N ILE A 216 -8.01 -6.01 -15.78
CA ILE A 216 -8.91 -6.44 -14.70
C ILE A 216 -9.48 -5.24 -13.94
N ARG A 217 -8.72 -4.14 -13.81
CA ARG A 217 -9.23 -2.89 -13.23
C ARG A 217 -10.28 -2.21 -14.11
N SER A 218 -10.24 -2.39 -15.44
CA SER A 218 -11.32 -1.89 -16.30
C SER A 218 -12.61 -2.70 -16.16
N VAL A 219 -12.51 -4.00 -15.81
CA VAL A 219 -13.66 -4.87 -15.50
C VAL A 219 -14.27 -4.55 -14.13
N ILE A 220 -13.43 -4.34 -13.11
CA ILE A 220 -13.87 -3.95 -11.75
C ILE A 220 -14.42 -2.50 -11.74
N GLY A 221 -13.90 -1.65 -12.62
CA GLY A 221 -14.23 -0.24 -12.71
C GLY A 221 -13.48 0.62 -11.69
N GLU A 222 -13.82 1.91 -11.66
CA GLU A 222 -13.26 2.92 -10.74
C GLU A 222 -14.02 2.96 -9.39
N ILE A 223 -14.70 1.86 -9.03
CA ILE A 223 -15.44 1.79 -7.78
C ILE A 223 -14.46 1.51 -6.63
N HIS A 224 -14.44 2.42 -5.68
CA HIS A 224 -13.58 2.39 -4.49
C HIS A 224 -14.32 1.97 -3.22
N GLU A 225 -15.63 1.76 -3.28
CA GLU A 225 -16.44 1.35 -2.15
C GLU A 225 -17.34 0.17 -2.53
N PHE A 226 -17.28 -0.88 -1.73
CA PHE A 226 -18.08 -2.10 -1.81
C PHE A 226 -18.87 -2.28 -0.50
N ASP A 227 -19.70 -3.32 -0.41
CA ASP A 227 -20.49 -3.58 0.81
C ASP A 227 -19.61 -3.70 2.07
N ASN A 228 -18.59 -4.57 2.04
CA ASN A 228 -17.72 -4.84 3.19
C ASN A 228 -16.30 -4.26 3.05
N LEU A 229 -15.94 -3.72 1.88
CA LEU A 229 -14.56 -3.32 1.58
C LEU A 229 -14.54 -1.91 0.99
N ARG A 230 -13.54 -1.12 1.34
CA ARG A 230 -13.21 0.12 0.61
C ARG A 230 -11.74 0.16 0.21
N ILE A 231 -11.45 0.89 -0.84
CA ILE A 231 -10.12 1.14 -1.39
C ILE A 231 -9.90 2.64 -1.37
N ILE A 232 -8.91 3.11 -0.60
CA ILE A 232 -8.53 4.52 -0.60
C ILE A 232 -7.74 4.81 -1.88
N LYS A 233 -7.99 6.00 -2.46
CA LYS A 233 -7.29 6.44 -3.67
C LYS A 233 -5.78 6.58 -3.42
N LYS A 234 -5.02 6.39 -4.51
CA LYS A 234 -3.56 6.49 -4.47
C LYS A 234 -3.10 7.84 -3.91
N GLY A 235 -2.16 7.78 -2.96
CA GLY A 235 -1.56 8.96 -2.33
C GLY A 235 -2.43 9.67 -1.29
N THR A 236 -3.57 9.10 -0.89
CA THR A 236 -4.41 9.67 0.18
C THR A 236 -4.59 8.72 1.37
N ALA A 237 -3.94 7.55 1.36
CA ALA A 237 -3.95 6.60 2.46
C ALA A 237 -2.95 7.02 3.57
N TRP A 238 -2.70 6.13 4.54
CA TRP A 238 -1.76 6.39 5.65
C TRP A 238 -0.29 6.49 5.23
N THR A 239 0.04 6.10 3.99
CA THR A 239 1.42 6.01 3.52
C THR A 239 1.55 6.33 2.05
N ARG A 240 2.78 6.68 1.66
CA ARG A 240 3.24 6.75 0.27
C ARG A 240 4.73 6.43 0.22
N GLU A 241 5.22 6.00 -0.93
CA GLU A 241 6.63 5.74 -1.13
C GLU A 241 7.46 7.02 -1.01
N ILE A 242 8.50 6.98 -0.19
CA ILE A 242 9.35 8.14 0.14
C ILE A 242 10.09 8.69 -1.09
N TRP A 243 10.45 7.81 -2.02
CA TRP A 243 11.24 8.17 -3.21
C TRP A 243 10.42 8.93 -4.26
N LEU A 244 9.09 8.93 -4.19
CA LEU A 244 8.23 9.66 -5.13
C LEU A 244 8.49 11.18 -5.11
N THR A 245 8.96 11.69 -3.98
CA THR A 245 9.13 13.13 -3.74
C THR A 245 10.57 13.45 -3.33
N ASP A 246 11.54 12.65 -3.76
CA ASP A 246 12.96 12.80 -3.36
C ASP A 246 13.12 12.85 -1.83
N SER A 247 12.37 12.01 -1.12
CA SER A 247 12.31 11.96 0.35
C SER A 247 11.76 13.20 1.05
N LYS A 248 11.25 14.18 0.30
CA LYS A 248 10.55 15.32 0.88
C LYS A 248 9.21 14.89 1.47
N TRP A 249 8.79 15.52 2.56
CA TRP A 249 7.52 15.26 3.21
C TRP A 249 6.95 16.50 3.88
N SER A 250 5.68 16.44 4.26
CA SER A 250 4.97 17.54 4.92
C SER A 250 4.15 17.04 6.10
N GLN A 251 4.30 17.66 7.27
CA GLN A 251 3.50 17.34 8.46
C GLN A 251 1.99 17.55 8.23
N ASN A 252 1.59 18.48 7.36
CA ASN A 252 0.18 18.75 7.06
C ASN A 252 -0.42 17.78 6.01
N ARG A 253 0.32 16.73 5.62
CA ARG A 253 -0.09 15.80 4.56
C ARG A 253 0.27 14.35 4.86
N ASP A 254 1.52 14.12 5.26
CA ASP A 254 2.09 12.78 5.35
C ASP A 254 1.96 12.24 6.77
N PHE A 255 1.48 11.00 6.88
CA PHE A 255 1.47 10.25 8.14
C PHE A 255 2.70 9.33 8.22
N MET A 256 2.74 8.33 7.35
CA MET A 256 3.86 7.40 7.20
C MET A 256 4.51 7.54 5.84
N LEU A 257 5.79 7.19 5.77
CA LEU A 257 6.53 7.05 4.52
C LEU A 257 6.97 5.60 4.37
N ASN A 258 6.83 5.05 3.17
CA ASN A 258 7.19 3.68 2.85
C ASN A 258 8.50 3.58 2.03
N GLY A 259 9.13 2.40 2.07
CA GLY A 259 10.31 2.07 1.28
C GLY A 259 11.64 2.34 1.99
N LEU A 260 11.63 2.46 3.33
CA LEU A 260 12.82 2.75 4.13
C LEU A 260 13.66 1.50 4.42
N LYS A 261 14.07 0.79 3.36
CA LYS A 261 15.07 -0.29 3.48
C LYS A 261 16.46 0.32 3.62
N ASN A 262 17.19 -0.02 4.67
CA ASN A 262 18.51 0.55 4.98
C ASN A 262 19.52 0.45 3.83
N ALA A 263 19.49 -0.65 3.06
CA ALA A 263 20.35 -0.84 1.90
C ALA A 263 20.12 0.19 0.78
N HIS A 264 18.99 0.89 0.76
CA HIS A 264 18.65 1.92 -0.22
C HIS A 264 18.77 3.35 0.33
N GLN A 265 19.23 3.50 1.57
CA GLN A 265 19.45 4.81 2.18
C GLN A 265 20.64 5.50 1.51
N THR A 266 20.50 6.79 1.25
CA THR A 266 21.53 7.65 0.65
C THR A 266 21.54 9.03 1.28
N THR A 267 22.62 9.77 1.08
CA THR A 267 22.71 11.21 1.39
C THR A 267 22.59 12.08 0.14
N PHE A 268 22.59 11.48 -1.05
CA PHE A 268 22.51 12.21 -2.32
C PHE A 268 21.05 12.48 -2.69
N ALA A 269 20.76 13.71 -3.10
CA ALA A 269 19.46 14.04 -3.71
C ALA A 269 19.28 13.30 -5.04
N HIS A 270 18.03 13.02 -5.40
CA HIS A 270 17.71 12.48 -6.72
C HIS A 270 18.10 13.44 -7.84
N GLY A 271 18.56 12.85 -8.94
CA GLY A 271 19.10 13.55 -10.09
C GLY A 271 19.54 12.53 -11.13
N VAL A 272 19.81 12.97 -12.36
CA VAL A 272 20.12 12.06 -13.47
C VAL A 272 21.28 11.12 -13.10
N LEU A 273 22.35 11.67 -12.52
CA LEU A 273 23.53 10.89 -12.13
C LEU A 273 23.25 9.95 -10.94
N SER A 274 22.57 10.41 -9.89
CA SER A 274 22.27 9.56 -8.72
C SER A 274 21.27 8.46 -9.07
N ASN A 275 20.29 8.74 -9.92
CA ASN A 275 19.32 7.74 -10.38
C ASN A 275 19.97 6.63 -11.22
N ILE A 276 20.98 6.97 -12.04
CA ILE A 276 21.74 5.98 -12.82
C ILE A 276 22.64 5.14 -11.89
N LEU A 277 23.30 5.77 -10.92
CA LEU A 277 24.30 5.11 -10.08
C LEU A 277 23.70 4.29 -8.93
N LEU A 278 22.62 4.77 -8.32
CA LEU A 278 22.05 4.24 -7.09
C LEU A 278 20.65 3.65 -7.27
N GLY A 279 20.01 3.89 -8.43
CA GLY A 279 18.64 3.48 -8.69
C GLY A 279 17.60 4.52 -8.23
N ARG A 280 16.37 4.37 -8.74
CA ARG A 280 15.26 5.33 -8.54
C ARG A 280 14.50 5.16 -7.21
N GLN A 281 14.78 4.10 -6.45
CA GLN A 281 14.08 3.76 -5.21
C GLN A 281 14.93 4.04 -3.96
N THR A 282 15.94 4.92 -4.09
CA THR A 282 16.75 5.36 -2.96
C THR A 282 16.05 6.44 -2.15
N TRP A 283 16.43 6.58 -0.89
CA TRP A 283 15.80 7.51 0.04
C TRP A 283 16.81 8.18 0.97
N ARG A 284 16.47 9.39 1.42
CA ARG A 284 17.19 10.16 2.44
C ARG A 284 16.39 10.12 3.73
N SER A 285 17.07 9.97 4.85
CA SER A 285 16.40 9.86 6.14
C SER A 285 15.69 11.16 6.51
N PRO A 286 14.38 11.12 6.84
CA PRO A 286 13.69 12.28 7.38
C PRO A 286 14.18 12.63 8.79
N PHE A 287 14.89 11.70 9.46
CA PHE A 287 15.46 11.87 10.80
C PHE A 287 16.96 12.19 10.73
N ILE A 288 17.39 13.20 11.50
CA ILE A 288 18.81 13.48 11.78
C ILE A 288 19.34 12.42 12.75
N ASN A 289 18.58 12.20 13.83
CA ASN A 289 18.82 11.14 14.81
C ASN A 289 17.66 10.14 14.70
N PRO A 290 17.89 8.92 14.17
CA PRO A 290 16.82 7.94 14.02
C PRO A 290 16.15 7.58 15.35
N PRO A 291 14.85 7.23 15.34
CA PRO A 291 14.16 6.74 16.52
C PRO A 291 14.89 5.53 17.13
N ASN A 292 15.04 5.54 18.44
CA ASN A 292 15.61 4.44 19.21
C ASN A 292 14.53 3.89 20.16
N GLN A 293 14.33 2.57 20.14
CA GLN A 293 13.36 1.87 20.98
C GLN A 293 13.52 2.16 22.48
N GLY A 294 14.73 2.45 22.96
CA GLY A 294 14.97 2.75 24.38
C GLY A 294 14.52 4.14 24.84
N GLU A 295 14.19 5.05 23.91
CA GLU A 295 13.85 6.45 24.20
C GLU A 295 12.76 6.96 23.26
N CYS A 296 11.55 6.42 23.40
CA CYS A 296 10.38 6.87 22.63
C CYS A 296 9.81 8.21 23.14
N ASP A 297 10.59 9.28 22.96
CA ASP A 297 10.19 10.65 23.23
C ASP A 297 10.17 11.47 21.93
N PHE A 298 8.97 11.69 21.38
CA PHE A 298 8.80 12.45 20.15
C PHE A 298 9.27 13.89 20.23
N SER A 299 9.34 14.48 21.43
CA SER A 299 9.86 15.84 21.58
C SER A 299 11.36 15.93 21.27
N LYS A 300 12.06 14.79 21.28
CA LYS A 300 13.47 14.65 20.92
C LYS A 300 13.70 14.22 19.47
N TRP A 301 12.64 13.95 18.70
CA TRP A 301 12.80 13.59 17.30
C TRP A 301 13.28 14.80 16.50
N GLU A 302 14.50 14.70 15.99
CA GLU A 302 15.10 15.74 15.16
C GLU A 302 14.97 15.37 13.69
N TYR A 303 14.21 16.15 12.96
CA TYR A 303 13.99 15.95 11.53
C TYR A 303 14.94 16.77 10.67
N ASP A 304 15.33 16.22 9.52
CA ASP A 304 16.07 16.95 8.50
C ASP A 304 15.15 18.02 7.87
N ARG A 305 15.39 19.28 8.26
CA ARG A 305 14.60 20.42 7.80
C ARG A 305 14.69 20.65 6.29
N SER A 306 15.73 20.14 5.62
CA SER A 306 15.86 20.26 4.16
C SER A 306 14.89 19.34 3.39
N LEU A 307 14.33 18.34 4.06
CA LEU A 307 13.34 17.42 3.51
C LEU A 307 11.90 17.79 3.89
N ILE A 308 11.70 18.79 4.75
CA ILE A 308 10.35 19.25 5.12
C ILE A 308 9.92 20.34 4.14
N THR A 309 8.77 20.14 3.49
CA THR A 309 8.14 21.14 2.62
C THR A 309 6.63 21.30 2.88
N SER A 310 5.99 22.17 2.12
CA SER A 310 4.56 22.42 2.14
C SER A 310 3.76 21.26 1.53
N LYS A 311 2.50 21.10 1.98
CA LYS A 311 1.52 20.19 1.36
C LYS A 311 1.41 20.43 -0.15
N ALA A 312 1.33 21.69 -0.57
CA ALA A 312 1.17 22.07 -1.97
C ALA A 312 2.34 21.59 -2.86
N GLU A 313 3.59 21.67 -2.38
CA GLU A 313 4.75 21.17 -3.13
C GLU A 313 4.70 19.65 -3.28
N ILE A 314 4.35 18.92 -2.21
CA ILE A 314 4.19 17.45 -2.29
C ILE A 314 3.05 17.09 -3.25
N ASP A 315 1.91 17.78 -3.17
CA ASP A 315 0.76 17.53 -4.04
C ASP A 315 1.11 17.76 -5.51
N GLU A 316 1.89 18.78 -5.85
CA GLU A 316 2.36 19.05 -7.21
C GLU A 316 3.21 17.89 -7.76
N TYR A 317 4.17 17.37 -6.98
CA TYR A 317 4.97 16.21 -7.38
C TYR A 317 4.10 14.97 -7.59
N LEU A 318 3.14 14.73 -6.71
CA LEU A 318 2.27 13.56 -6.79
C LEU A 318 1.30 13.65 -7.97
N MET A 319 0.80 14.85 -8.32
CA MET A 319 -0.01 15.06 -9.52
C MET A 319 0.78 14.75 -10.80
N GLU A 320 2.02 15.21 -10.91
CA GLU A 320 2.88 14.87 -12.06
C GLU A 320 3.06 13.35 -12.20
N LYS A 321 3.30 12.66 -11.07
CA LYS A 321 3.41 11.20 -11.04
C LYS A 321 2.10 10.48 -11.34
N TYR A 322 0.98 11.03 -10.91
CA TYR A 322 -0.34 10.52 -11.26
C TYR A 322 -0.54 10.52 -12.78
N ASP A 323 -0.22 11.63 -13.45
CA ASP A 323 -0.34 11.74 -14.91
C ASP A 323 0.58 10.78 -15.66
N GLU A 324 1.80 10.54 -15.16
CA GLU A 324 2.70 9.52 -15.69
C GLU A 324 2.07 8.12 -15.58
N VAL A 325 1.51 7.78 -14.41
CA VAL A 325 0.88 6.48 -14.15
C VAL A 325 -0.39 6.29 -14.98
N GLU A 326 -1.21 7.33 -15.16
CA GLU A 326 -2.40 7.22 -16.02
C GLU A 326 -2.04 7.05 -17.50
N LYS A 327 -0.98 7.71 -17.99
CA LYS A 327 -0.49 7.45 -19.36
C LYS A 327 -0.05 6.00 -19.54
N MET A 328 0.67 5.44 -18.55
CA MET A 328 1.04 4.02 -18.56
C MET A 328 -0.20 3.11 -18.59
N ARG A 329 -1.32 3.53 -17.99
CA ARG A 329 -2.58 2.76 -17.96
C ARG A 329 -3.15 2.62 -19.34
N TRP A 330 -3.25 3.74 -20.05
CA TRP A 330 -3.77 3.76 -21.42
C TRP A 330 -2.91 2.94 -22.38
N HIS A 331 -1.58 3.00 -22.23
CA HIS A 331 -0.69 2.13 -23.00
C HIS A 331 -0.91 0.65 -22.70
N SER A 332 -1.09 0.29 -21.42
CA SER A 332 -1.34 -1.09 -21.00
C SER A 332 -2.72 -1.59 -21.46
N LEU A 333 -3.76 -0.77 -21.40
CA LEU A 333 -5.08 -1.08 -21.96
C LEU A 333 -5.04 -1.29 -23.48
N ALA A 334 -4.30 -0.45 -24.21
CA ALA A 334 -4.13 -0.63 -25.65
C ALA A 334 -3.42 -1.96 -25.97
N ALA A 335 -2.51 -2.42 -25.12
CA ALA A 335 -1.80 -3.68 -25.29
C ALA A 335 -2.69 -4.92 -25.07
N VAL A 336 -3.85 -4.80 -24.40
CA VAL A 336 -4.79 -5.92 -24.19
C VAL A 336 -5.19 -6.56 -25.51
N GLY A 337 -5.39 -5.76 -26.57
CA GLY A 337 -5.76 -6.26 -27.90
C GLY A 337 -4.73 -7.23 -28.51
N ASN A 338 -3.47 -7.19 -28.08
CA ASN A 338 -2.43 -8.12 -28.55
C ASN A 338 -2.60 -9.53 -27.97
N TYR A 339 -3.35 -9.68 -26.88
CA TYR A 339 -3.60 -10.95 -26.18
C TYR A 339 -4.99 -11.52 -26.48
N MET A 340 -5.83 -10.77 -27.19
CA MET A 340 -7.12 -11.26 -27.65
C MET A 340 -6.91 -12.07 -28.93
N SER A 341 -7.50 -13.26 -29.00
CA SER A 341 -7.44 -14.11 -30.19
C SER A 341 -7.99 -13.36 -31.40
N LYS A 342 -7.33 -13.51 -32.56
CA LYS A 342 -7.98 -13.25 -33.84
C LYS A 342 -8.92 -14.42 -34.08
N ASP A 343 -10.22 -14.17 -33.99
CA ASP A 343 -11.24 -15.12 -34.43
C ASP A 343 -11.03 -15.55 -35.90
#